data_AF-A0A2Z3R2U8-F1
#
_entry.id   AF-A0A2Z3R2U8-F1
#
_cell.length_a   1.000
_cell.length_b   1.000
_cell.length_c   1.000
_cell.angle_alpha   90.00
_cell.angle_beta   90.00
_cell.angle_gamma   90.00
#
_symmetry.space_group_name_H-M   'P 1'
#
loop_
_entity.id
_entity.type
_entity.pdbx_description
1 polymer ?
#
loop_
_entity_poly.entity_id
_entity_poly.type
_entity_poly.pdbx_seq_one_letter_code
_entity_poly.pdbx_strand_id
1 'polypeptide(L)'
;MKGSGTPSLHAPRPTFEDQSWIAQQLGQADPGDARRARRAQQLALCLLAAPGCGLPKQTHTWGGLKAAYRLLHCEDVTRVKVMQPHGMQTLAAACAQPVTLFVQDTTERDFSALTHAEGFGPIGDNRGSGLFVHSLLALTPAGEVLGLAAQHTWARASRPPRKQTETRAQRQVRPAKESEVWPQLLETVGPVPSGQRWVSVGDRGSDSFDYGARPWPVTGTACRGSSPIAEPPTTATS
;
A
#
# COMPACT_ATOMS: atom_id res chain seq x y z
N MET A 1 -44.45 31.23 0.53
CA MET A 1 -43.11 30.89 1.05
C MET A 1 -42.65 29.61 0.36
N LYS A 2 -41.79 29.73 -0.65
CA LYS A 2 -41.24 28.59 -1.39
C LYS A 2 -39.89 28.19 -0.79
N GLY A 3 -39.78 26.92 -0.43
CA GLY A 3 -38.56 26.11 -0.61
C GLY A 3 -37.39 26.32 0.34
N SER A 4 -37.14 25.33 1.18
CA SER A 4 -35.79 24.76 1.35
C SER A 4 -35.89 23.32 1.86
N GLY A 5 -36.37 22.43 0.97
CA GLY A 5 -36.15 21.01 1.15
C GLY A 5 -34.64 20.78 1.10
N THR A 6 -34.02 20.47 2.23
CA THR A 6 -32.64 19.99 2.27
C THR A 6 -32.60 18.71 1.44
N PRO A 7 -31.82 18.63 0.36
CA PRO A 7 -31.70 17.36 -0.34
C PRO A 7 -31.06 16.39 0.65
N SER A 8 -31.80 15.35 1.02
CA SER A 8 -31.24 14.22 1.74
C SER A 8 -30.14 13.65 0.86
N LEU A 9 -28.89 13.95 1.20
CA LEU A 9 -27.69 13.37 0.59
C LEU A 9 -27.58 11.92 1.06
N HIS A 10 -28.55 11.11 0.64
CA HIS A 10 -28.45 9.67 0.73
C HIS A 10 -27.31 9.28 -0.20
N ALA A 11 -26.23 8.72 0.37
CA ALA A 11 -25.20 8.12 -0.45
C ALA A 11 -25.86 7.11 -1.40
N PRO A 12 -25.46 7.07 -2.68
CA PRO A 12 -25.98 6.09 -3.62
C PRO A 12 -25.77 4.68 -3.07
N ARG A 13 -26.74 3.78 -3.26
CA ARG A 13 -26.56 2.38 -2.86
C ARG A 13 -25.51 1.73 -3.78
N PRO A 14 -24.69 0.79 -3.27
CA PRO A 14 -23.77 0.03 -4.11
C PRO A 14 -24.52 -0.66 -5.26
N THR A 15 -24.02 -0.51 -6.47
CA THR A 15 -24.55 -1.14 -7.68
C THR A 15 -24.22 -2.62 -7.75
N PHE A 16 -24.80 -3.34 -8.71
CA PHE A 16 -24.41 -4.74 -8.98
C PHE A 16 -22.94 -4.86 -9.43
N GLU A 17 -22.46 -3.87 -10.18
CA GLU A 17 -21.06 -3.78 -10.61
C GLU A 17 -20.14 -3.60 -9.40
N ASP A 18 -20.52 -2.75 -8.43
CA ASP A 18 -19.77 -2.57 -7.18
C ASP A 18 -19.68 -3.86 -6.36
N GLN A 19 -20.79 -4.60 -6.27
CA GLN A 19 -20.84 -5.88 -5.56
C GLN A 19 -19.94 -6.92 -6.23
N SER A 20 -20.02 -7.03 -7.55
CA SER A 20 -19.20 -7.95 -8.33
C SER A 20 -17.72 -7.59 -8.22
N TRP A 21 -17.39 -6.30 -8.29
CA TRP A 21 -16.03 -5.81 -8.14
C TRP A 21 -15.49 -6.06 -6.74
N ILE A 22 -16.22 -5.75 -5.67
CA ILE A 22 -15.77 -6.04 -4.29
C ILE A 22 -15.62 -7.54 -4.04
N ALA A 23 -16.55 -8.36 -4.54
CA ALA A 23 -16.44 -9.82 -4.43
C ALA A 23 -15.21 -10.33 -5.18
N GLN A 24 -14.90 -9.77 -6.33
CA GLN A 24 -13.65 -10.05 -7.04
C GLN A 24 -12.44 -9.62 -6.21
N GLN A 25 -12.38 -8.37 -5.74
CA GLN A 25 -11.19 -7.81 -5.07
C GLN A 25 -10.90 -8.38 -3.68
N LEU A 26 -11.95 -8.71 -2.90
CA LEU A 26 -11.83 -9.07 -1.48
C LEU A 26 -12.50 -10.40 -1.14
N GLY A 27 -13.11 -11.09 -2.11
CA GLY A 27 -13.90 -12.30 -1.88
C GLY A 27 -13.14 -13.44 -1.22
N GLN A 28 -11.86 -13.56 -1.54
CA GLN A 28 -10.95 -14.60 -1.04
C GLN A 28 -10.20 -14.18 0.23
N ALA A 29 -10.55 -13.04 0.84
CA ALA A 29 -9.84 -12.58 2.03
C ALA A 29 -10.09 -13.54 3.20
N ASP A 30 -9.02 -13.94 3.90
CA ASP A 30 -9.09 -14.81 5.07
C ASP A 30 -8.66 -14.08 6.36
N PRO A 31 -9.59 -13.37 7.01
CA PRO A 31 -9.40 -12.80 8.34
C PRO A 31 -9.60 -13.81 9.48
N GLY A 32 -9.52 -15.12 9.20
CA GLY A 32 -9.69 -16.20 10.18
C GLY A 32 -11.14 -16.54 10.55
N ASP A 33 -12.13 -15.86 9.95
CA ASP A 33 -13.56 -16.18 10.11
C ASP A 33 -14.36 -15.68 8.89
N ALA A 34 -15.14 -16.55 8.26
CA ALA A 34 -15.97 -16.22 7.10
C ALA A 34 -17.00 -15.11 7.37
N ARG A 35 -17.43 -14.90 8.62
CA ARG A 35 -18.30 -13.79 9.02
C ARG A 35 -17.54 -12.46 8.97
N ARG A 36 -16.27 -12.44 9.38
CA ARG A 36 -15.39 -11.25 9.28
C ARG A 36 -15.11 -10.93 7.81
N ALA A 37 -14.85 -11.94 6.98
CA ALA A 37 -14.67 -11.75 5.52
C ALA A 37 -15.90 -11.10 4.88
N ARG A 38 -17.10 -11.66 5.12
CA ARG A 38 -18.37 -11.07 4.65
C ARG A 38 -18.60 -9.66 5.17
N ARG A 39 -18.23 -9.38 6.43
CA ARG A 39 -18.34 -8.04 7.02
C ARG A 39 -17.39 -7.06 6.34
N ALA A 40 -16.15 -7.47 6.04
CA ALA A 40 -15.17 -6.63 5.34
C ALA A 40 -15.66 -6.23 3.95
N GLN A 41 -16.19 -7.19 3.19
CA GLN A 41 -16.82 -6.91 1.88
C GLN A 41 -18.00 -5.96 2.01
N GLN A 42 -18.90 -6.19 2.98
CA GLN A 42 -20.03 -5.30 3.21
C GLN A 42 -19.59 -3.88 3.58
N LEU A 43 -18.57 -3.75 4.44
CA LEU A 43 -18.01 -2.45 4.80
C LEU A 43 -17.38 -1.79 3.58
N ALA A 44 -16.61 -2.51 2.78
CA ALA A 44 -15.99 -1.98 1.56
C ALA A 44 -17.03 -1.44 0.57
N LEU A 45 -18.17 -2.12 0.41
CA LEU A 45 -19.30 -1.61 -0.38
C LEU A 45 -19.85 -0.30 0.18
N CYS A 46 -20.03 -0.19 1.50
CA CYS A 46 -20.43 1.06 2.14
C CYS A 46 -19.41 2.19 1.92
N LEU A 47 -18.11 1.89 1.97
CA LEU A 47 -17.04 2.86 1.72
C LEU A 47 -17.04 3.33 0.26
N LEU A 48 -17.25 2.42 -0.70
CA LEU A 48 -17.29 2.70 -2.13
C LEU A 48 -18.51 3.54 -2.53
N ALA A 49 -19.65 3.32 -1.89
CA ALA A 49 -20.88 4.08 -2.10
C ALA A 49 -20.79 5.55 -1.66
N ALA A 50 -19.95 5.87 -0.67
CA ALA A 50 -19.76 7.22 -0.14
C ALA A 50 -18.30 7.48 0.23
N PRO A 51 -17.41 7.60 -0.78
CA PRO A 51 -16.02 7.95 -0.52
C PRO A 51 -15.95 9.34 0.13
N GLY A 52 -15.07 9.49 1.12
CA GLY A 52 -14.87 10.75 1.84
C GLY A 52 -15.90 11.06 2.94
N CYS A 53 -16.95 10.26 3.10
CA CYS A 53 -17.84 10.37 4.26
C CYS A 53 -17.29 9.62 5.47
N GLY A 54 -17.70 10.02 6.68
CA GLY A 54 -17.38 9.26 7.90
C GLY A 54 -18.21 7.98 8.02
N LEU A 55 -17.69 7.00 8.78
CA LEU A 55 -18.34 5.69 9.00
C LEU A 55 -19.84 5.77 9.41
N PRO A 56 -20.29 6.72 10.27
CA PRO A 56 -21.72 6.82 10.59
C PRO A 56 -22.60 7.06 9.37
N LYS A 57 -22.12 7.89 8.42
CA LYS A 57 -22.85 8.20 7.18
C LYS A 57 -22.74 7.06 6.17
N GLN A 58 -21.58 6.40 6.08
CA GLN A 58 -21.35 5.28 5.15
C GLN A 58 -22.14 4.02 5.52
N THR A 59 -22.29 3.74 6.82
CA THR A 59 -22.94 2.50 7.30
C THR A 59 -24.45 2.61 7.48
N HIS A 60 -25.00 3.83 7.39
CA HIS A 60 -26.43 4.19 7.45
C HIS A 60 -27.22 3.81 8.70
N THR A 61 -26.75 2.87 9.51
CA THR A 61 -27.47 2.31 10.65
C THR A 61 -26.55 2.18 11.85
N TRP A 62 -27.11 2.28 13.04
CA TRP A 62 -26.36 2.06 14.29
C TRP A 62 -25.74 0.66 14.38
N GLY A 63 -26.49 -0.36 13.93
CA GLY A 63 -26.00 -1.74 13.86
C GLY A 63 -24.82 -1.88 12.89
N GLY A 64 -24.91 -1.27 11.70
CA GLY A 64 -23.83 -1.22 10.72
C GLY A 64 -22.58 -0.53 11.26
N LEU A 65 -22.75 0.63 11.91
CA LEU A 65 -21.65 1.38 12.51
C LEU A 65 -20.92 0.57 13.60
N LYS A 66 -21.65 -0.02 14.54
CA LYS A 66 -21.06 -0.91 15.57
C LYS A 66 -20.34 -2.10 14.94
N ALA A 67 -20.89 -2.67 13.88
CA ALA A 67 -20.28 -3.79 13.18
C ALA A 67 -18.97 -3.38 12.48
N ALA A 68 -18.92 -2.18 11.89
CA ALA A 68 -17.71 -1.63 11.28
C ALA A 68 -16.61 -1.41 12.33
N TYR A 69 -16.93 -0.75 13.46
CA TYR A 69 -15.94 -0.56 14.54
C TYR A 69 -15.42 -1.88 15.11
N ARG A 70 -16.29 -2.86 15.36
CA ARG A 70 -15.88 -4.20 15.83
C ARG A 70 -14.96 -4.91 14.84
N LEU A 71 -15.21 -4.75 13.53
CA LEU A 71 -14.37 -5.32 12.50
C LEU A 71 -12.99 -4.66 12.48
N LEU A 72 -12.95 -3.32 12.45
CA LEU A 72 -11.71 -2.54 12.37
C LEU A 72 -10.86 -2.64 13.64
N HIS A 73 -11.47 -2.97 14.78
CA HIS A 73 -10.78 -3.19 16.06
C HIS A 73 -10.41 -4.67 16.29
N CYS A 74 -10.73 -5.57 15.37
CA CYS A 74 -10.40 -6.98 15.52
C CYS A 74 -8.95 -7.25 15.09
N GLU A 75 -8.10 -7.66 16.03
CA GLU A 75 -6.67 -7.90 15.79
C GLU A 75 -6.39 -8.92 14.68
N ASP A 76 -7.26 -9.93 14.53
CA ASP A 76 -7.15 -10.93 13.47
C ASP A 76 -7.44 -10.37 12.06
N VAL A 77 -8.18 -9.26 11.97
CA VAL A 77 -8.56 -8.59 10.72
C VAL A 77 -7.46 -7.59 10.35
N THR A 78 -6.33 -8.11 9.89
CA THR A 78 -5.22 -7.27 9.47
C THR A 78 -5.41 -6.75 8.05
N ARG A 79 -4.86 -5.56 7.76
CA ARG A 79 -4.82 -5.02 6.39
C ARG A 79 -4.22 -6.01 5.40
N VAL A 80 -3.16 -6.74 5.80
CA VAL A 80 -2.50 -7.74 4.96
C VAL A 80 -3.49 -8.84 4.57
N LYS A 81 -4.20 -9.44 5.54
CA LYS A 81 -5.19 -10.50 5.29
C LYS A 81 -6.35 -10.01 4.41
N VAL A 82 -6.81 -8.78 4.62
CA VAL A 82 -7.92 -8.21 3.83
C VAL A 82 -7.49 -7.88 2.40
N MET A 83 -6.29 -7.32 2.20
CA MET A 83 -5.81 -6.87 0.89
C MET A 83 -5.07 -7.95 0.09
N GLN A 84 -4.75 -9.10 0.69
CA GLN A 84 -4.01 -10.17 0.03
C GLN A 84 -4.64 -10.64 -1.30
N PRO A 85 -5.98 -10.81 -1.41
CA PRO A 85 -6.59 -11.19 -2.69
C PRO A 85 -6.45 -10.12 -3.77
N HIS A 86 -6.51 -8.84 -3.39
CA HIS A 86 -6.31 -7.72 -4.33
C HIS A 86 -4.87 -7.69 -4.85
N GLY A 87 -3.89 -7.89 -3.97
CA GLY A 87 -2.49 -8.00 -4.34
C GLY A 87 -2.25 -9.15 -5.32
N MET A 88 -2.78 -10.34 -5.03
CA MET A 88 -2.68 -11.49 -5.93
C MET A 88 -3.27 -11.22 -7.32
N GLN A 89 -4.43 -10.56 -7.39
CA GLN A 89 -5.05 -10.22 -8.68
C GLN A 89 -4.24 -9.20 -9.45
N THR A 90 -3.69 -8.21 -8.76
CA THR A 90 -2.78 -7.23 -9.36
C THR A 90 -1.56 -7.92 -9.95
N LEU A 91 -0.96 -8.87 -9.22
CA LEU A 91 0.18 -9.64 -9.70
C LEU A 91 -0.19 -10.55 -10.87
N ALA A 92 -1.36 -11.20 -10.84
CA ALA A 92 -1.85 -11.98 -11.97
C ALA A 92 -2.03 -11.12 -13.23
N ALA A 93 -2.57 -9.90 -13.09
CA ALA A 93 -2.68 -8.94 -14.18
C ALA A 93 -1.30 -8.48 -14.68
N ALA A 94 -0.34 -8.27 -13.77
CA ALA A 94 1.05 -7.93 -14.10
C ALA A 94 1.78 -9.06 -14.85
N CYS A 95 1.50 -10.34 -14.51
CA CYS A 95 2.04 -11.51 -15.21
C CYS A 95 1.51 -11.65 -16.63
N ALA A 96 0.29 -11.16 -16.89
CA ALA A 96 -0.30 -11.18 -18.23
C ALA A 96 0.30 -10.12 -19.17
N GLN A 97 1.11 -9.18 -18.65
CA GLN A 97 1.77 -8.16 -19.46
C GLN A 97 3.21 -8.56 -19.80
N PRO A 98 3.69 -8.27 -21.02
CA PRO A 98 5.09 -8.50 -21.37
C PRO A 98 6.03 -7.61 -20.54
N VAL A 99 5.60 -6.39 -20.21
CA VAL A 99 6.31 -5.45 -19.36
C VAL A 99 5.34 -4.85 -18.35
N THR A 100 5.70 -4.87 -17.06
CA THR A 100 4.97 -4.18 -15.99
C THR A 100 5.90 -3.24 -15.23
N LEU A 101 5.42 -2.03 -14.98
CA LEU A 101 6.09 -1.04 -14.14
C LEU A 101 5.55 -1.15 -12.71
N PHE A 102 6.47 -1.28 -11.75
CA PHE A 102 6.20 -1.32 -10.33
C PHE A 102 6.64 0.00 -9.70
N VAL A 103 5.72 0.96 -9.66
CA VAL A 103 5.99 2.31 -9.16
C VAL A 103 5.86 2.34 -7.64
N GLN A 104 6.90 2.85 -6.97
CA GLN A 104 6.96 2.93 -5.53
C GLN A 104 7.14 4.35 -5.04
N ASP A 105 6.41 4.70 -3.98
CA ASP A 105 6.59 5.97 -3.28
C ASP A 105 6.10 5.87 -1.82
N THR A 106 6.61 6.75 -0.97
CA THR A 106 6.21 6.89 0.42
C THR A 106 5.41 8.17 0.62
N THR A 107 4.18 8.04 1.14
CA THR A 107 3.34 9.18 1.52
C THR A 107 3.14 9.23 3.03
N GLU A 108 3.14 10.43 3.60
CA GLU A 108 2.77 10.67 4.99
C GLU A 108 1.25 10.88 5.13
N ARG A 109 0.65 10.28 6.15
CA ARG A 109 -0.74 10.50 6.55
C ARG A 109 -0.74 11.26 7.87
N ASP A 110 -1.13 12.52 7.80
CA ASP A 110 -1.19 13.43 8.95
C ASP A 110 -2.45 13.20 9.78
N PHE A 111 -2.25 12.86 11.04
CA PHE A 111 -3.28 12.66 12.05
C PHE A 111 -3.05 13.56 13.28
N SER A 112 -2.34 14.68 13.12
CA SER A 112 -1.96 15.58 14.23
C SER A 112 -3.16 16.12 15.01
N ALA A 113 -4.33 16.21 14.36
CA ALA A 113 -5.58 16.63 15.00
C ALA A 113 -6.20 15.56 15.92
N LEU A 114 -5.78 14.28 15.81
CA LEU A 114 -6.30 13.16 16.61
C LEU A 114 -5.47 12.99 17.89
N THR A 115 -5.55 13.97 18.80
CA THR A 115 -4.72 14.05 20.01
C THR A 115 -4.91 12.91 21.00
N HIS A 116 -6.03 12.18 20.93
CA HIS A 116 -6.34 11.03 21.78
C HIS A 116 -6.07 9.68 21.12
N ALA A 117 -5.67 9.66 19.85
CA ALA A 117 -5.37 8.43 19.14
C ALA A 117 -3.90 8.03 19.35
N GLU A 118 -3.68 6.74 19.52
CA GLU A 118 -2.37 6.15 19.78
C GLU A 118 -1.82 5.43 18.54
N GLY A 119 -0.55 5.04 18.59
CA GLY A 119 0.11 4.28 17.53
C GLY A 119 0.62 5.12 16.36
N PHE A 120 0.60 6.45 16.48
CA PHE A 120 1.20 7.38 15.51
C PHE A 120 2.62 7.77 15.91
N GLY A 121 3.42 8.17 14.91
CA GLY A 121 4.80 8.61 15.08
C GLY A 121 5.03 10.00 14.46
N PRO A 122 6.19 10.63 14.72
CA PRO A 122 6.49 11.94 14.17
C PRO A 122 6.61 11.89 12.63
N ILE A 123 5.99 12.87 11.98
CA ILE A 123 6.01 13.09 10.51
C ILE A 123 6.51 14.51 10.18
N GLY A 124 6.81 14.78 8.91
CA GLY A 124 7.32 16.07 8.45
C GLY A 124 8.60 16.51 9.18
N ASP A 125 8.58 17.71 9.76
CA ASP A 125 9.66 18.31 10.56
C ASP A 125 9.63 17.88 12.04
N ASN A 126 9.00 16.75 12.35
CA ASN A 126 8.69 16.23 13.70
C ASN A 126 7.69 17.07 14.50
N ARG A 127 6.96 17.99 13.87
CA ARG A 127 5.84 18.71 14.53
C ARG A 127 4.48 18.06 14.30
N GLY A 128 4.37 17.20 13.30
CA GLY A 128 3.17 16.42 13.04
C GLY A 128 3.22 15.02 13.65
N SER A 129 2.05 14.40 13.81
CA SER A 129 1.88 13.01 14.25
C SER A 129 1.07 12.23 13.22
N GLY A 130 1.57 11.08 12.78
CA GLY A 130 0.94 10.33 11.71
C GLY A 130 1.56 8.98 11.39
N LEU A 131 1.29 8.50 10.17
CA LEU A 131 1.78 7.24 9.63
C LEU A 131 2.48 7.46 8.29
N PHE A 132 3.47 6.63 7.99
CA PHE A 132 4.04 6.49 6.66
C PHE A 132 3.34 5.35 5.93
N VAL A 133 3.10 5.55 4.63
CA VAL A 133 2.51 4.55 3.75
C VAL A 133 3.39 4.42 2.51
N HIS A 134 4.10 3.30 2.39
CA HIS A 134 4.84 2.95 1.18
C HIS A 134 3.97 2.07 0.29
N SER A 135 3.72 2.50 -0.94
CA SER A 135 2.82 1.81 -1.87
C SER A 135 3.60 1.32 -3.08
N LEU A 136 3.23 0.14 -3.58
CA LEU A 136 3.76 -0.48 -4.79
C LEU A 136 2.63 -0.63 -5.81
N LEU A 137 2.56 0.32 -6.74
CA LEU A 137 1.52 0.40 -7.76
C LEU A 137 2.00 -0.26 -9.06
N ALA A 138 1.21 -1.20 -9.59
CA ALA A 138 1.50 -1.86 -10.86
C ALA A 138 0.83 -1.14 -12.02
N LEU A 139 1.60 -0.79 -13.05
CA LEU A 139 1.15 -0.09 -14.26
C LEU A 139 1.66 -0.77 -15.52
N THR A 140 0.94 -0.61 -16.63
CA THR A 140 1.48 -0.89 -17.96
C THR A 140 2.42 0.25 -18.41
N PRO A 141 3.30 0.04 -19.41
CA PRO A 141 4.11 1.13 -19.98
C PRO A 141 3.28 2.27 -20.58
N ALA A 142 2.02 2.01 -20.94
CA ALA A 142 1.09 3.03 -21.42
C ALA A 142 0.47 3.86 -20.28
N GLY A 143 0.74 3.53 -19.02
CA GLY A 143 0.21 4.21 -17.84
C GLY A 143 -1.12 3.67 -17.33
N GLU A 144 -1.60 2.53 -17.82
CA GLU A 144 -2.82 1.91 -17.32
C GLU A 144 -2.58 1.28 -15.95
N VAL A 145 -3.48 1.51 -15.01
CA VAL A 145 -3.37 1.01 -13.64
C VAL A 145 -3.86 -0.44 -13.57
N LEU A 146 -2.97 -1.37 -13.21
CA LEU A 146 -3.31 -2.77 -12.97
C LEU A 146 -3.81 -2.99 -11.54
N GLY A 147 -3.28 -2.24 -10.58
CA GLY A 147 -3.71 -2.28 -9.18
C GLY A 147 -2.58 -2.02 -8.18
N LEU A 148 -2.91 -2.10 -6.90
CA LEU A 148 -1.95 -1.98 -5.80
C LEU A 148 -1.40 -3.36 -5.46
N ALA A 149 -0.15 -3.63 -5.85
CA ALA A 149 0.46 -4.94 -5.68
C ALA A 149 0.81 -5.21 -4.21
N ALA A 150 1.33 -4.20 -3.52
CA ALA A 150 1.63 -4.27 -2.10
C ALA A 150 1.61 -2.88 -1.44
N GLN A 151 1.50 -2.87 -0.12
CA GLN A 151 1.62 -1.64 0.66
C GLN A 151 2.19 -1.95 2.05
N HIS A 152 3.05 -1.08 2.56
CA HIS A 152 3.55 -1.12 3.94
C HIS A 152 3.15 0.15 4.68
N THR A 153 2.76 0.02 5.95
CA THR A 153 2.38 1.15 6.79
C THR A 153 3.06 1.03 8.14
N TRP A 154 3.67 2.12 8.59
CA TRP A 154 4.37 2.15 9.87
C TRP A 154 4.30 3.54 10.50
N ALA A 155 4.45 3.58 11.82
CA ALA A 155 4.76 4.80 12.55
C ALA A 155 6.27 4.89 12.72
N ARG A 156 6.86 6.06 12.47
CA ARG A 156 8.27 6.30 12.80
C ARG A 156 8.44 6.22 14.32
N ALA A 157 9.43 5.49 14.80
CA ALA A 157 9.77 5.51 16.22
C ALA A 157 10.28 6.90 16.61
N SER A 158 9.81 7.44 17.75
CA SER A 158 10.37 8.64 18.35
C SER A 158 11.84 8.38 18.71
N ARG A 159 12.76 8.81 17.83
CA ARG A 159 14.19 8.56 18.03
C ARG A 159 14.77 9.59 19.01
N PRO A 160 15.62 9.18 19.96
CA PRO A 160 16.51 10.13 20.60
C PRO A 160 17.41 10.79 19.53
N PRO A 161 17.90 12.02 19.76
CA PRO A 161 18.71 12.75 18.77
C PRO A 161 19.87 11.89 18.28
N ARG A 162 20.14 11.95 16.96
CA ARG A 162 21.26 11.25 16.32
C ARG A 162 22.53 11.47 17.14
N LYS A 163 23.16 10.39 17.62
CA LYS A 163 24.55 10.46 18.07
C LYS A 163 25.38 10.80 16.84
N GLN A 164 25.99 11.99 16.80
CA GLN A 164 26.75 12.50 15.65
C GLN A 164 28.01 11.66 15.30
N THR A 165 28.29 10.60 16.06
CA THR A 165 29.52 9.80 16.00
C THR A 165 29.45 8.56 15.10
N GLU A 166 28.34 8.29 14.42
CA GLU A 166 28.21 7.08 13.59
C GLU A 166 28.87 7.25 12.21
N THR A 167 29.78 6.33 11.87
CA THR A 167 30.49 6.27 10.57
C THR A 167 29.57 5.79 9.43
N ARG A 168 29.98 5.98 8.17
CA ARG A 168 29.22 5.52 7.00
C ARG A 168 28.96 4.00 7.02
N ALA A 169 29.98 3.21 7.36
CA ALA A 169 29.86 1.75 7.41
C ALA A 169 28.87 1.30 8.50
N GLN A 170 28.92 1.92 9.69
CA GLN A 170 27.98 1.64 10.77
C GLN A 170 26.54 1.98 10.38
N ARG A 171 26.32 3.11 9.69
CA ARG A 171 24.99 3.47 9.17
C ARG A 171 24.45 2.47 8.15
N GLN A 172 25.32 1.88 7.31
CA GLN A 172 24.91 0.90 6.30
C GLN A 172 24.42 -0.40 6.92
N VAL A 173 25.09 -0.90 7.95
CA VAL A 173 24.72 -2.17 8.62
C VAL A 173 23.65 -2.02 9.69
N ARG A 174 23.16 -0.79 9.92
CA ARG A 174 22.18 -0.51 10.96
C ARG A 174 20.87 -1.26 10.67
N PRO A 175 20.30 -1.99 11.63
CA PRO A 175 19.00 -2.63 11.45
C PRO A 175 17.87 -1.59 11.42
N ALA A 176 16.77 -1.95 10.74
CA ALA A 176 15.53 -1.16 10.68
C ALA A 176 15.72 0.30 10.19
N LYS A 177 16.49 0.48 9.11
CA LYS A 177 16.51 1.74 8.37
C LYS A 177 15.18 1.90 7.63
N GLU A 178 14.66 3.11 7.56
CA GLU A 178 13.42 3.39 6.82
C GLU A 178 13.58 3.12 5.31
N SER A 179 14.81 3.25 4.78
CA SER A 179 15.14 2.91 3.39
C SER A 179 14.95 1.43 3.06
N GLU A 180 14.88 0.54 4.05
CA GLU A 180 14.64 -0.89 3.83
C GLU A 180 13.23 -1.17 3.30
N VAL A 181 12.30 -0.22 3.41
CA VAL A 181 10.94 -0.41 2.92
C VAL A 181 10.91 -0.63 1.39
N TRP A 182 11.81 0.04 0.65
CA TRP A 182 11.89 -0.07 -0.80
C TRP A 182 12.21 -1.50 -1.27
N PRO A 183 13.28 -2.15 -0.78
CA PRO A 183 13.52 -3.53 -1.14
C PRO A 183 12.52 -4.51 -0.53
N GLN A 184 12.13 -4.30 0.74
CA GLN A 184 11.24 -5.23 1.44
C GLN A 184 9.87 -5.32 0.75
N LEU A 185 9.34 -4.21 0.24
CA LEU A 185 8.05 -4.24 -0.43
C LEU A 185 8.12 -4.98 -1.77
N LEU A 186 9.22 -4.84 -2.53
CA LEU A 186 9.45 -5.63 -3.74
C LEU A 186 9.63 -7.13 -3.45
N GLU A 187 10.27 -7.49 -2.35
CA GLU A 187 10.40 -8.90 -1.95
C GLU A 187 9.02 -9.56 -1.73
N THR A 188 8.00 -8.79 -1.32
CA THR A 188 6.65 -9.32 -1.12
C THR A 188 5.93 -9.72 -2.41
N VAL A 189 6.32 -9.19 -3.58
CA VAL A 189 5.67 -9.54 -4.86
C VAL A 189 6.23 -10.80 -5.51
N GLY A 190 7.35 -11.32 -5.00
CA GLY A 190 7.98 -12.53 -5.52
C GLY A 190 8.68 -12.33 -6.88
N PRO A 191 9.32 -13.40 -7.41
CA PRO A 191 10.18 -13.34 -8.60
C PRO A 191 9.43 -13.03 -9.89
N VAL A 192 10.09 -12.37 -10.86
CA VAL A 192 9.54 -12.17 -12.20
C VAL A 192 9.25 -13.54 -12.83
N PRO A 193 8.03 -13.76 -13.35
CA PRO A 193 7.73 -14.96 -14.10
C PRO A 193 8.53 -15.02 -15.43
N SER A 194 8.73 -16.24 -15.93
CA SER A 194 9.53 -16.46 -17.14
C SER A 194 8.93 -15.76 -18.37
N GLY A 195 9.76 -15.00 -19.09
CA GLY A 195 9.35 -14.28 -20.29
C GLY A 195 8.65 -12.94 -20.04
N GLN A 196 8.51 -12.51 -18.77
CA GLN A 196 7.99 -11.20 -18.42
C GLN A 196 9.14 -10.28 -18.01
N ARG A 197 8.89 -8.96 -18.06
CA ARG A 197 9.81 -7.94 -17.57
C ARG A 197 9.12 -7.08 -16.54
N TRP A 198 9.54 -7.17 -15.29
CA TRP A 198 9.12 -6.25 -14.25
C TRP A 198 10.19 -5.19 -14.03
N VAL A 199 9.77 -3.93 -13.98
CA VAL A 199 10.66 -2.77 -13.81
C VAL A 199 10.24 -2.03 -12.57
N SER A 200 11.11 -1.96 -11.57
CA SER A 200 10.84 -1.11 -10.41
C SER A 200 11.14 0.36 -10.73
N VAL A 201 10.23 1.25 -10.37
CA VAL A 201 10.34 2.70 -10.62
C VAL A 201 10.22 3.43 -9.30
N GLY A 202 11.24 4.22 -8.96
CA GLY A 202 11.28 5.04 -7.76
C GLY A 202 11.76 6.46 -8.04
N ASP A 203 11.47 7.35 -7.10
CA ASP A 203 12.01 8.71 -7.11
C ASP A 203 13.45 8.74 -6.54
N ARG A 204 13.96 9.89 -6.10
CA ARG A 204 15.30 9.94 -5.49
C ARG A 204 15.36 9.27 -4.12
N GLY A 205 14.23 9.07 -3.44
CA GLY A 205 14.16 8.37 -2.18
C GLY A 205 14.56 6.90 -2.28
N SER A 206 14.49 6.31 -3.48
CA SER A 206 14.95 4.94 -3.75
C SER A 206 16.45 4.84 -4.02
N ASP A 207 17.17 5.95 -4.14
CA ASP A 207 18.63 5.99 -4.32
C ASP A 207 19.35 5.63 -3.01
N SER A 208 19.26 4.35 -2.65
CA SER A 208 19.93 3.76 -1.51
C SER A 208 20.75 2.56 -1.95
N PHE A 209 21.91 2.37 -1.31
CA PHE A 209 22.79 1.24 -1.62
C PHE A 209 22.07 -0.10 -1.42
N ASP A 210 21.25 -0.22 -0.37
CA ASP A 210 20.50 -1.45 -0.07
C ASP A 210 19.49 -1.78 -1.17
N TYR A 211 18.92 -0.76 -1.80
CA TYR A 211 18.07 -0.92 -2.97
C TYR A 211 18.94 -1.33 -4.18
N GLY A 212 19.90 -0.51 -4.61
CA GLY A 212 20.69 -0.81 -5.81
C GLY A 212 21.48 -2.13 -5.80
N ALA A 213 21.91 -2.61 -4.63
CA ALA A 213 22.78 -3.78 -4.49
C ALA A 213 22.04 -5.10 -4.23
N ARG A 214 20.72 -5.09 -3.97
CA ARG A 214 19.97 -6.33 -3.72
C ARG A 214 19.68 -7.07 -5.03
N PRO A 215 19.86 -8.41 -5.06
CA PRO A 215 19.43 -9.21 -6.19
C PRO A 215 17.89 -9.16 -6.22
N TRP A 216 17.37 -8.46 -7.21
CA TRP A 216 15.96 -8.19 -7.28
C TRP A 216 15.17 -9.38 -7.83
N PRO A 217 13.94 -9.58 -7.34
CA PRO A 217 12.99 -10.38 -8.07
C PRO A 217 12.49 -9.67 -9.33
N VAL A 218 12.96 -8.46 -9.68
CA VAL A 218 12.63 -7.70 -10.89
C VAL A 218 13.78 -7.71 -11.91
N THR A 219 13.44 -7.73 -13.20
CA THR A 219 14.40 -7.78 -14.32
C THR A 219 15.09 -6.45 -14.63
N GLY A 220 14.71 -5.36 -13.96
CA GLY A 220 15.33 -4.05 -14.13
C GLY A 220 14.86 -3.01 -13.10
N THR A 221 15.67 -1.96 -12.92
CA THR A 221 15.41 -0.87 -11.97
C THR A 221 15.62 0.46 -12.67
N ALA A 222 14.66 1.37 -12.54
CA ALA A 222 14.76 2.75 -13.04
C ALA A 222 14.63 3.73 -11.88
N CYS A 223 15.74 4.39 -11.51
CA CYS A 223 15.76 5.50 -10.55
C CYS A 223 16.10 6.80 -11.28
N ARG A 224 15.46 7.90 -10.90
CA ARG A 224 15.73 9.22 -11.50
C ARG A 224 17.11 9.74 -11.05
N GLY A 225 18.11 9.65 -11.92
CA GLY A 225 19.46 10.22 -11.71
C GLY A 225 20.60 9.19 -11.63
N SER A 226 20.29 7.90 -11.67
CA SER A 226 21.27 6.83 -11.84
C SER A 226 21.41 6.47 -13.31
N SER A 227 22.64 6.45 -13.85
CA SER A 227 22.92 5.80 -15.14
C SER A 227 22.44 4.35 -15.11
N PRO A 228 21.93 3.79 -16.22
CA PRO A 228 21.57 2.38 -16.28
C PRO A 228 22.79 1.52 -15.88
N ILE A 229 22.60 0.63 -14.91
CA ILE A 229 23.61 -0.36 -14.56
C ILE A 229 23.77 -1.28 -15.77
N ALA A 230 24.96 -1.28 -16.36
CA ALA A 230 25.30 -2.14 -17.48
C ALA A 230 25.10 -3.61 -17.11
N GLU A 231 24.57 -4.40 -18.04
CA GLU A 231 24.45 -5.86 -17.91
C GLU A 231 25.82 -6.47 -17.57
N PRO A 232 25.87 -7.48 -16.68
CA PRO A 232 27.12 -8.19 -16.43
C PRO A 232 27.59 -8.91 -17.70
N PRO A 233 28.90 -8.94 -17.99
CA PRO A 233 29.41 -9.56 -19.19
C PRO A 233 29.10 -11.06 -19.21
N THR A 234 28.52 -11.51 -20.32
CA THR A 234 28.29 -12.91 -20.65
C THR A 234 29.63 -13.65 -20.64
N THR A 235 29.86 -14.53 -19.67
CA THR A 235 31.00 -15.46 -19.72
C THR A 235 30.77 -16.46 -20.84
N ALA A 236 31.42 -16.22 -21.98
CA ALA A 236 31.61 -17.22 -23.01
C ALA A 236 32.42 -18.38 -22.41
N THR A 237 31.82 -19.57 -22.39
CA THR A 237 32.52 -20.82 -22.09
C THR A 237 33.00 -21.38 -23.42
N SER A 238 34.31 -21.61 -23.53
CA SER A 238 34.97 -22.33 -24.63
C SER A 238 34.58 -23.80 -24.71
#